data_AF-A0A4P5WHL5-F1
#
_entry.id   AF-A0A4P5WHL5-F1
#
_cell.length_a   1.000
_cell.length_b   1.000
_cell.length_c   1.000
_cell.angle_alpha   90.00
_cell.angle_beta   90.00
_cell.angle_gamma   90.00
#
_symmetry.space_group_name_H-M   'P 1'
#
loop_
_entity.id
_entity.type
_entity.pdbx_description
1 polymer ?
#
loop_
_entity_poly.entity_id
_entity_poly.type
_entity_poly.pdbx_seq_one_letter_code
_entity_poly.pdbx_strand_id
1 'polypeptide(L)'
;MVGWSVTSAFSLFSSSLVRRWLLVGLLASLSSQTAWADVPSLSTPLWQNAPEQTPLPRKPWIMHDRAIAVSLPSLQTLKDAAARPHPPLFIELFNGLRYELAIDSTISRSNDSAVVRGLLKQSDHGDFIFHINGTVMAATIHVGHRLFKVEHLANGRHRLLELNPAKLPPD
;
A
#
# COMPACT_ATOMS: atom_id res chain seq x y z
N MET A 1 19.21 0.33 100.48
CA MET A 1 19.92 -0.91 100.08
C MET A 1 19.32 -1.33 98.74
N VAL A 2 19.87 -0.88 97.61
CA VAL A 2 20.98 -1.47 96.82
C VAL A 2 20.58 -2.74 96.05
N GLY A 3 20.76 -2.71 94.72
CA GLY A 3 20.91 -3.88 93.83
C GLY A 3 19.93 -3.89 92.65
N TRP A 4 20.12 -3.04 91.63
CA TRP A 4 20.75 -3.35 90.33
C TRP A 4 20.10 -4.49 89.54
N SER A 5 19.58 -4.17 88.35
CA SER A 5 19.29 -5.10 87.28
C SER A 5 19.69 -4.44 85.95
N VAL A 6 20.69 -5.02 85.28
CA VAL A 6 21.13 -4.66 83.92
C VAL A 6 21.44 -5.96 83.17
N THR A 7 21.25 -5.90 81.84
CA THR A 7 21.50 -6.89 80.77
C THR A 7 20.41 -7.97 80.63
N SER A 8 19.82 -8.24 79.47
CA SER A 8 20.34 -8.17 78.10
C SER A 8 19.25 -7.93 77.04
N ALA A 9 19.70 -7.34 75.93
CA ALA A 9 18.96 -7.07 74.72
C ALA A 9 18.47 -8.35 74.02
N PHE A 10 17.24 -8.32 73.48
CA PHE A 10 16.89 -9.10 72.31
C PHE A 10 16.07 -8.26 71.33
N SER A 11 16.56 -8.32 70.10
CA SER A 11 16.05 -7.84 68.81
C SER A 11 14.53 -7.83 68.66
N LEU A 12 14.03 -6.86 67.88
CA LEU A 12 13.11 -7.12 66.77
C LEU A 12 13.19 -5.96 65.78
N PHE A 13 14.08 -6.11 64.80
CA PHE A 13 14.17 -5.22 63.64
C PHE A 13 12.85 -5.33 62.86
N SER A 14 12.08 -4.25 62.87
CA SER A 14 10.82 -4.08 62.13
C SER A 14 11.09 -4.13 60.62
N SER A 15 10.97 -5.32 60.03
CA SER A 15 11.10 -5.59 58.60
C SER A 15 9.77 -5.45 57.84
N SER A 16 8.92 -4.47 58.19
CA SER A 16 7.56 -4.36 57.62
C SER A 16 7.37 -3.24 56.58
N LEU A 17 8.33 -2.32 56.40
CA LEU A 17 8.16 -1.15 55.52
C LEU A 17 8.81 -1.28 54.14
N VAL A 18 9.85 -2.10 54.00
CA VAL A 18 10.57 -2.23 52.71
C VAL A 18 9.82 -3.14 51.72
N ARG A 19 8.95 -4.04 52.20
CA ARG A 19 8.26 -5.02 51.36
C ARG A 19 7.03 -4.47 50.62
N ARG A 20 6.46 -3.34 51.06
CA ARG A 20 5.27 -2.75 50.42
C ARG A 20 5.58 -1.85 49.21
N TRP A 21 6.81 -1.38 49.07
CA TRP A 21 7.20 -0.51 47.94
C TRP A 21 7.78 -1.27 46.74
N LEU A 22 8.10 -2.57 46.88
CA LEU A 22 8.59 -3.40 45.77
C LEU A 22 7.48 -3.94 44.86
N LEU A 23 6.20 -3.86 45.27
CA LEU A 23 5.06 -4.37 44.48
C LEU A 23 4.41 -3.33 43.55
N VAL A 24 4.66 -2.04 43.76
CA VAL A 24 4.11 -0.97 42.88
C VAL A 24 5.08 -0.62 41.74
N GLY A 25 6.39 -0.80 41.93
CA GLY A 25 7.39 -0.54 40.89
C GLY A 25 7.47 -1.60 39.78
N LEU A 26 7.00 -2.83 40.05
CA LEU A 26 7.15 -3.94 39.11
C LEU A 26 6.00 -4.10 38.10
N LEU A 27 4.88 -3.38 38.26
CA LEU A 27 3.80 -3.33 37.27
C LEU A 27 3.88 -2.11 36.34
N ALA A 28 4.69 -1.09 36.66
CA ALA A 28 4.79 0.13 35.85
C ALA A 28 5.80 0.03 34.69
N SER A 29 6.58 -1.05 34.62
CA SER A 29 7.63 -1.23 33.61
C SER A 29 7.25 -2.13 32.43
N LEU A 30 6.06 -2.75 32.44
CA LEU A 30 5.58 -3.59 31.32
C LEU A 30 4.71 -2.85 30.30
N SER A 31 4.33 -1.59 30.54
CA SER A 31 3.33 -0.89 29.71
C SER A 31 3.90 0.00 28.59
N SER A 32 5.22 0.13 28.46
CA SER A 32 5.83 1.10 27.52
C SER A 32 6.49 0.47 26.30
N GLN A 33 6.05 -0.70 25.86
CA GLN A 33 6.37 -1.19 24.51
C GLN A 33 5.10 -1.19 23.67
N THR A 34 4.60 0.00 23.35
CA THR A 34 3.85 0.15 22.09
C THR A 34 4.88 0.05 20.99
N ALA A 35 5.33 -1.17 20.69
CA ALA A 35 5.92 -1.46 19.41
C ALA A 35 4.82 -1.15 18.39
N TRP A 36 4.94 -0.01 17.70
CA TRP A 36 4.30 0.13 16.41
C TRP A 36 4.82 -1.03 15.58
N ALA A 37 4.07 -2.12 15.55
CA ALA A 37 4.18 -3.06 14.48
C ALA A 37 3.81 -2.23 13.25
N ASP A 38 4.83 -1.81 12.50
CA ASP A 38 4.68 -1.57 11.07
C ASP A 38 4.11 -2.87 10.53
N VAL A 39 2.79 -3.00 10.57
CA VAL A 39 2.07 -3.99 9.77
C VAL A 39 2.54 -3.64 8.37
N PRO A 40 3.29 -4.52 7.68
CA PRO A 40 3.67 -4.26 6.31
C PRO A 40 2.35 -4.03 5.60
N SER A 41 2.10 -2.78 5.18
CA SER A 41 0.91 -2.47 4.41
C SER A 41 1.03 -3.35 3.18
N LEU A 42 0.25 -4.44 3.15
CA LEU A 42 0.23 -5.36 2.04
C LEU A 42 -0.30 -4.57 0.86
N SER A 43 0.62 -3.97 0.10
CA SER A 43 0.26 -3.18 -1.07
C SER A 43 -0.61 -4.06 -1.95
N THR A 44 -1.77 -3.56 -2.35
CA THR A 44 -2.74 -4.37 -3.09
C THR A 44 -2.50 -4.18 -4.59
N PRO A 45 -2.43 -5.25 -5.38
CA PRO A 45 -2.27 -5.12 -6.83
C PRO A 45 -3.51 -4.44 -7.43
N LEU A 46 -3.31 -3.50 -8.34
CA LEU A 46 -4.39 -2.93 -9.12
C LEU A 46 -4.89 -3.91 -10.20
N TRP A 47 -4.01 -4.75 -10.69
CA TRP A 47 -4.33 -5.83 -11.61
C TRP A 47 -3.38 -7.01 -11.43
N GLN A 48 -3.80 -8.16 -11.94
CA GLN A 48 -3.00 -9.37 -12.03
C GLN A 48 -3.04 -9.92 -13.45
N ASN A 49 -2.13 -10.85 -13.77
CA ASN A 49 -2.16 -11.53 -15.07
C ASN A 49 -3.45 -12.32 -15.22
N ALA A 50 -4.14 -12.14 -16.34
CA ALA A 50 -5.27 -12.96 -16.72
C ALA A 50 -4.80 -14.13 -17.60
N PRO A 51 -5.58 -15.22 -17.69
CA PRO A 51 -5.32 -16.28 -18.65
C PRO A 51 -5.14 -15.71 -20.06
N GLU A 52 -4.15 -16.24 -20.78
CA GLU A 52 -3.88 -15.86 -22.16
C GLU A 52 -5.12 -16.05 -23.03
N GLN A 53 -5.34 -15.10 -23.93
CA GLN A 53 -6.53 -15.02 -24.76
C GLN A 53 -6.15 -15.15 -26.23
N THR A 54 -7.14 -15.43 -27.08
CA THR A 54 -6.93 -15.47 -28.53
C THR A 54 -6.18 -14.21 -28.99
N PRO A 55 -5.02 -14.36 -29.67
CA PRO A 55 -4.22 -13.23 -30.10
C PRO A 55 -5.05 -12.26 -30.95
N LEU A 56 -5.11 -11.00 -30.53
CA LEU A 56 -5.71 -9.94 -31.34
C LEU A 56 -4.69 -9.49 -32.40
N PRO A 57 -5.15 -9.00 -33.58
CA PRO A 57 -4.26 -8.38 -34.54
C PRO A 57 -3.39 -7.29 -33.87
N ARG A 58 -2.08 -7.48 -33.90
CA ARG A 58 -1.12 -6.59 -33.23
C ARG A 58 -0.81 -5.40 -34.13
N LYS A 59 -1.08 -4.20 -33.62
CA LYS A 59 -0.69 -2.93 -34.26
C LYS A 59 0.86 -2.82 -34.29
N PRO A 60 1.45 -2.17 -35.32
CA PRO A 60 2.92 -2.16 -35.51
C PRO A 60 3.69 -1.40 -34.43
N TRP A 61 3.01 -0.57 -33.62
CA TRP A 61 3.58 0.14 -32.48
C TRP A 61 3.48 -0.61 -31.15
N ILE A 62 2.86 -1.80 -31.11
CA ILE A 62 2.79 -2.62 -29.90
C ILE A 62 4.04 -3.51 -29.83
N MET A 63 4.83 -3.36 -28.78
CA MET A 63 6.03 -4.17 -28.51
C MET A 63 5.67 -5.45 -27.76
N HIS A 64 4.94 -5.29 -26.65
CA HIS A 64 4.47 -6.37 -25.81
C HIS A 64 3.00 -6.17 -25.46
N ASP A 65 2.28 -7.26 -25.30
CA ASP A 65 0.92 -7.28 -24.77
C ASP A 65 0.72 -8.47 -23.85
N ARG A 66 -0.17 -8.31 -22.85
CA ARG A 66 -0.66 -9.40 -22.02
C ARG A 66 -2.07 -9.11 -21.53
N ALA A 67 -2.85 -10.17 -21.31
CA ALA A 67 -4.15 -10.04 -20.66
C ALA A 67 -3.97 -9.73 -19.17
N ILE A 68 -4.76 -8.80 -18.65
CA ILE A 68 -4.80 -8.48 -17.22
C ILE A 68 -6.24 -8.54 -16.69
N ALA A 69 -6.38 -8.88 -15.41
CA ALA A 69 -7.62 -8.80 -14.66
C ALA A 69 -7.50 -7.66 -13.63
N VAL A 70 -8.34 -6.64 -13.79
CA VAL A 70 -8.35 -5.48 -12.90
C VAL A 70 -9.10 -5.81 -11.61
N SER A 71 -8.53 -5.41 -10.48
CA SER A 71 -9.11 -5.63 -9.15
C SER A 71 -10.25 -4.63 -8.91
N LEU A 72 -11.48 -5.15 -8.77
CA LEU A 72 -12.64 -4.31 -8.44
C LEU A 72 -12.48 -3.56 -7.10
N PRO A 73 -12.01 -4.20 -6.01
CA PRO A 73 -11.72 -3.48 -4.77
C PRO A 73 -10.71 -2.34 -4.97
N SER A 74 -9.66 -2.55 -5.76
CA SER A 74 -8.66 -1.52 -6.04
C SER A 74 -9.25 -0.36 -6.85
N LEU A 75 -10.14 -0.63 -7.82
CA LEU A 75 -10.85 0.42 -8.55
C LEU A 75 -11.77 1.24 -7.64
N GLN A 76 -12.48 0.60 -6.72
CA GLN A 76 -13.35 1.29 -5.75
C GLN A 76 -12.52 2.23 -4.86
N THR A 77 -11.40 1.73 -4.34
CA THR A 77 -10.44 2.55 -3.59
C THR A 77 -9.97 3.76 -4.39
N LEU A 78 -9.59 3.56 -5.66
CA LEU A 78 -9.11 4.65 -6.53
C LEU A 78 -10.20 5.68 -6.84
N LYS A 79 -11.47 5.28 -6.93
CA LYS A 79 -12.60 6.18 -7.19
C LYS A 79 -12.97 7.04 -5.98
N ASP A 80 -12.70 6.55 -4.77
CA ASP A 80 -13.09 7.25 -3.53
C ASP A 80 -12.12 8.39 -3.18
N ALA A 81 -12.35 9.56 -3.77
CA ALA A 81 -11.54 10.75 -3.51
C ALA A 81 -11.55 11.22 -2.04
N ALA A 82 -12.55 10.81 -1.26
CA ALA A 82 -12.72 11.20 0.14
C ALA A 82 -11.94 10.28 1.10
N ALA A 83 -11.68 9.03 0.71
CA ALA A 83 -10.95 8.05 1.51
C ALA A 83 -9.42 8.24 1.54
N ARG A 84 -8.93 9.49 1.47
CA ARG A 84 -7.49 9.78 1.53
C ARG A 84 -7.01 9.81 3.00
N PRO A 85 -5.83 9.20 3.32
CA PRO A 85 -4.88 8.56 2.40
C PRO A 85 -5.37 7.19 1.90
N HIS A 86 -5.20 6.94 0.59
CA HIS A 86 -5.54 5.63 0.03
C HIS A 86 -4.61 4.55 0.59
N PRO A 87 -5.11 3.31 0.80
CA PRO A 87 -4.22 2.18 1.09
C PRO A 87 -3.22 2.00 -0.05
N PRO A 88 -2.00 1.52 0.24
CA PRO A 88 -0.97 1.34 -0.78
C PRO A 88 -1.44 0.43 -1.91
N LEU A 89 -1.36 0.94 -3.14
CA LEU A 89 -1.70 0.22 -4.36
C LEU A 89 -0.45 0.11 -5.23
N PHE A 90 -0.29 -1.02 -5.92
CA PHE A 90 0.81 -1.17 -6.86
C PHE A 90 0.36 -1.73 -8.21
N ILE A 91 1.15 -1.45 -9.22
CA ILE A 91 1.04 -2.01 -10.56
C ILE A 91 2.30 -2.82 -10.88
N GLU A 92 2.13 -3.87 -11.67
CA GLU A 92 3.26 -4.61 -12.24
C GLU A 92 3.25 -4.44 -13.76
N LEU A 93 4.41 -4.14 -14.34
CA LEU A 93 4.62 -3.94 -15.77
C LEU A 93 5.36 -5.14 -16.40
N PHE A 94 5.81 -5.02 -17.66
CA PHE A 94 6.47 -6.13 -18.38
C PHE A 94 7.87 -6.47 -17.87
N ASN A 95 8.52 -5.55 -17.15
CA ASN A 95 9.83 -5.78 -16.53
C ASN A 95 9.78 -6.58 -15.22
N GLY A 96 8.58 -6.98 -14.77
CA GLY A 96 8.40 -7.66 -13.48
C GLY A 96 8.61 -6.76 -12.26
N LEU A 97 8.85 -5.46 -12.46
CA LEU A 97 8.97 -4.50 -11.37
C LEU A 97 7.58 -4.07 -10.89
N ARG A 98 7.46 -3.91 -9.57
CA ARG A 98 6.28 -3.38 -8.91
C ARG A 98 6.46 -1.89 -8.66
N TYR A 99 5.50 -1.11 -9.13
CA TYR A 99 5.44 0.32 -8.91
C TYR A 99 4.27 0.65 -8.01
N GLU A 100 4.57 1.16 -6.83
CA GLU A 100 3.56 1.71 -5.93
C GLU A 100 3.08 3.07 -6.46
N LEU A 101 1.78 3.27 -6.38
CA LEU A 101 1.10 4.45 -6.88
C LEU A 101 1.12 5.55 -5.80
N ALA A 102 1.77 6.67 -6.08
CA ALA A 102 1.59 7.90 -5.35
C ALA A 102 0.46 8.70 -6.01
N ILE A 103 -0.73 8.67 -5.42
CA ILE A 103 -1.92 9.31 -6.01
C ILE A 103 -1.93 10.80 -5.66
N ASP A 104 -1.80 11.65 -6.69
CA ASP A 104 -1.80 13.11 -6.52
C ASP A 104 -3.22 13.68 -6.60
N SER A 105 -4.04 13.14 -7.52
CA SER A 105 -5.40 13.62 -7.72
C SER A 105 -6.35 12.51 -8.14
N THR A 106 -7.56 12.58 -7.59
CA THR A 106 -8.73 11.79 -8.01
C THR A 106 -9.85 12.75 -8.31
N ILE A 107 -10.25 12.84 -9.58
CA ILE A 107 -11.37 13.67 -10.03
C ILE A 107 -12.53 12.73 -10.33
N SER A 108 -13.47 12.63 -9.40
CA SER A 108 -14.73 11.93 -9.63
C SER A 108 -15.61 12.78 -10.55
N ARG A 109 -16.00 12.22 -11.71
CA ARG A 109 -16.91 12.87 -12.66
C ARG A 109 -18.36 12.46 -12.43
N SER A 110 -18.58 11.27 -11.90
CA SER A 110 -19.87 10.74 -11.50
C SER A 110 -19.66 9.65 -10.45
N ASN A 111 -20.74 9.14 -9.88
CA ASN A 111 -20.66 7.98 -8.96
C ASN A 111 -19.92 6.78 -9.57
N ASP A 112 -19.89 6.70 -10.90
CA ASP A 112 -19.27 5.57 -11.59
C ASP A 112 -17.98 5.86 -12.36
N SER A 113 -17.60 7.14 -12.50
CA SER A 113 -16.42 7.51 -13.28
C SER A 113 -15.46 8.40 -12.50
N ALA A 114 -14.17 8.09 -12.59
CA ALA A 114 -13.10 8.89 -12.01
C ALA A 114 -11.90 8.97 -12.97
N VAL A 115 -11.18 10.09 -12.90
CA VAL A 115 -9.85 10.23 -13.47
C VAL A 115 -8.87 10.32 -12.33
N VAL A 116 -7.93 9.39 -12.26
CA VAL A 116 -6.88 9.35 -11.24
C VAL A 116 -5.53 9.64 -11.87
N ARG A 117 -4.72 10.47 -11.23
CA ARG A 117 -3.38 10.82 -11.69
C ARG A 117 -2.40 10.73 -10.54
N GLY A 118 -1.16 10.44 -10.88
CA GLY A 118 -0.11 10.39 -9.88
C GLY A 118 1.23 9.98 -10.45
N LEU A 119 2.14 9.67 -9.53
CA LEU A 119 3.51 9.29 -9.79
C LEU A 119 3.77 7.84 -9.38
N LEU A 120 4.83 7.26 -9.92
CA LEU A 120 5.30 5.92 -9.55
C LEU A 120 6.46 6.05 -8.56
N LYS A 121 6.29 5.58 -7.31
CA LYS A 121 7.29 5.80 -6.24
C LYS A 121 8.68 5.24 -6.55
N GLN A 122 8.76 4.16 -7.32
CA GLN A 122 10.00 3.47 -7.69
C GLN A 122 10.61 3.99 -9.00
N SER A 123 10.17 5.15 -9.50
CA SER A 123 10.73 5.76 -10.71
C SER A 123 10.86 7.27 -10.55
N ASP A 124 12.06 7.80 -10.80
CA ASP A 124 12.32 9.25 -10.79
C ASP A 124 11.56 10.00 -11.90
N HIS A 125 11.17 9.28 -12.95
CA HIS A 125 10.45 9.81 -14.12
C HIS A 125 9.29 8.88 -14.48
N GLY A 126 8.39 8.65 -13.52
CA GLY A 126 7.22 7.79 -13.70
C GLY A 126 5.92 8.49 -13.34
N ASP A 127 4.98 8.53 -14.27
CA ASP A 127 3.64 9.05 -14.06
C ASP A 127 2.57 8.11 -14.60
N PHE A 128 1.33 8.31 -14.15
CA PHE A 128 0.19 7.60 -14.68
C PHE A 128 -1.06 8.48 -14.71
N ILE A 129 -1.94 8.14 -15.65
CA ILE A 129 -3.32 8.63 -15.72
C ILE A 129 -4.23 7.43 -15.92
N PHE A 130 -5.16 7.22 -14.99
CA PHE A 130 -6.20 6.20 -15.07
C PHE A 130 -7.55 6.85 -15.33
N HIS A 131 -8.26 6.30 -16.30
CA HIS A 131 -9.64 6.60 -16.59
C HIS A 131 -10.48 5.40 -16.16
N ILE A 132 -11.26 5.57 -15.10
CA ILE A 132 -12.11 4.53 -14.53
C ILE A 132 -13.57 4.84 -14.89
N ASN A 133 -14.30 3.83 -15.34
CA ASN A 133 -15.72 3.89 -15.60
C ASN A 133 -16.34 2.54 -15.21
N GLY A 134 -17.13 2.47 -14.15
CA GLY A 134 -17.66 1.21 -13.66
C GLY A 134 -16.55 0.28 -13.18
N THR A 135 -16.59 -0.93 -13.71
CA THR A 135 -15.61 -1.99 -13.48
C THR A 135 -14.48 -1.98 -14.52
N VAL A 136 -14.48 -1.02 -15.45
CA VAL A 136 -13.49 -0.94 -16.52
C VAL A 136 -12.55 0.23 -16.32
N MET A 137 -11.31 0.04 -16.76
CA MET A 137 -10.27 1.05 -16.71
C MET A 137 -9.51 1.11 -18.03
N ALA A 138 -9.15 2.32 -18.43
CA ALA A 138 -8.10 2.59 -19.40
C ALA A 138 -6.99 3.39 -18.71
N ALA A 139 -5.74 3.19 -19.13
CA ALA A 139 -4.60 3.87 -18.52
C ALA A 139 -3.57 4.28 -19.55
N THR A 140 -2.86 5.36 -19.23
CA THR A 140 -1.58 5.73 -19.82
C THR A 140 -0.56 5.81 -18.70
N ILE A 141 0.59 5.16 -18.86
CA ILE A 141 1.64 5.09 -17.84
C ILE A 141 2.97 5.37 -18.55
N HIS A 142 3.75 6.30 -18.01
CA HIS A 142 5.11 6.59 -18.45
C HIS A 142 6.11 6.08 -17.42
N VAL A 143 7.19 5.47 -17.90
CA VAL A 143 8.35 5.11 -17.08
C VAL A 143 9.62 5.42 -17.86
N GLY A 144 10.26 6.55 -17.56
CA GLY A 144 11.36 7.08 -18.37
C GLY A 144 10.91 7.28 -19.82
N HIS A 145 11.52 6.56 -20.75
CA HIS A 145 11.19 6.62 -22.19
C HIS A 145 10.15 5.58 -22.64
N ARG A 146 9.63 4.76 -21.72
CA ARG A 146 8.69 3.68 -22.04
C ARG A 146 7.26 4.14 -21.82
N LEU A 147 6.40 3.79 -22.77
CA LEU A 147 4.97 4.09 -22.74
C LEU A 147 4.18 2.79 -22.61
N PHE A 148 3.31 2.73 -21.60
CA PHE A 148 2.39 1.63 -21.43
C PHE A 148 0.95 2.13 -21.50
N LYS A 149 0.06 1.27 -22.02
CA LYS A 149 -1.38 1.52 -22.00
C LYS A 149 -2.11 0.34 -21.40
N VAL A 150 -3.14 0.65 -20.61
CA VAL A 150 -4.21 -0.31 -20.30
C VAL A 150 -5.37 0.01 -21.21
N GLU A 151 -5.84 -1.01 -21.94
CA GLU A 151 -7.01 -0.89 -22.81
C GLU A 151 -8.11 -1.83 -22.32
N HIS A 152 -9.34 -1.34 -22.36
CA HIS A 152 -10.52 -2.18 -22.20
C HIS A 152 -10.85 -2.88 -23.52
N LEU A 153 -11.15 -4.17 -23.43
CA LEU A 153 -11.65 -5.02 -24.50
C LEU A 153 -13.12 -5.36 -24.22
N ALA A 154 -13.85 -5.82 -25.23
CA ALA A 154 -15.22 -6.29 -25.05
C ALA A 154 -15.35 -7.27 -23.86
N ASN A 155 -16.51 -7.23 -23.18
CA ASN A 155 -16.86 -8.08 -22.04
C ASN A 155 -16.07 -7.80 -20.75
N GLY A 156 -15.61 -6.57 -20.55
CA GLY A 156 -14.96 -6.15 -19.29
C GLY A 156 -13.53 -6.67 -19.13
N ARG A 157 -12.93 -7.18 -20.21
CA ARG A 157 -11.56 -7.67 -20.25
C ARG A 157 -10.58 -6.51 -20.39
N HIS A 158 -9.34 -6.71 -19.93
CA HIS A 158 -8.29 -5.71 -20.04
C HIS A 158 -7.00 -6.25 -20.65
N ARG A 159 -6.44 -5.32 -21.43
CA ARG A 159 -5.10 -5.19 -21.97
C ARG A 159 -4.03 -4.58 -21.09
N LEU A 160 -2.83 -5.13 -20.92
CA LEU A 160 -1.65 -4.27 -20.75
C LEU A 160 -0.85 -4.28 -22.05
N LEU A 161 -0.43 -3.11 -22.51
CA LEU A 161 0.36 -2.90 -23.71
C LEU A 161 1.62 -2.12 -23.38
N GLU A 162 2.75 -2.52 -23.96
CA GLU A 162 3.94 -1.69 -24.08
C GLU A 162 4.06 -1.20 -25.51
N LEU A 163 4.22 0.11 -25.68
CA LEU A 163 4.20 0.77 -26.97
C LEU A 163 5.60 1.29 -27.33
N ASN A 164 5.91 1.25 -28.62
CA ASN A 164 7.06 1.95 -29.18
C ASN A 164 6.64 3.38 -29.54
N PRO A 165 7.08 4.41 -28.79
CA PRO A 165 6.67 5.79 -29.04
C PRO A 165 7.11 6.31 -30.42
N ALA A 166 8.21 5.79 -30.98
CA ALA A 166 8.70 6.19 -32.30
C ALA A 166 7.85 5.67 -33.48
N LYS A 167 6.92 4.75 -33.21
CA LYS A 167 6.02 4.15 -34.23
C LYS A 167 4.56 4.54 -34.04
N LEU A 168 4.26 5.40 -33.06
CA LEU A 168 2.89 5.86 -32.84
C LEU A 168 2.42 6.69 -34.04
N PRO A 169 1.16 6.53 -34.46
CA PRO A 169 0.57 7.46 -35.41
C PRO A 169 0.48 8.86 -34.77
N PRO A 170 0.56 9.93 -35.57
CA PRO A 170 0.29 11.28 -35.10
C PRO A 170 -1.17 11.40 -34.63
N ASP A 171 -1.39 12.26 -33.63
CA ASP A 171 -2.70 12.55 -33.04
C ASP A 171 -3.63 13.37 -33.96
#